data_AF-A0A183B794-F1
#
_entry.id   AF-A0A183B794-F1
#
_cell.length_a   1.000
_cell.length_b   1.000
_cell.length_c   1.000
_cell.angle_alpha   90.00
_cell.angle_beta   90.00
_cell.angle_gamma   90.00
#
_symmetry.space_group_name_H-M   'P 1'
#
loop_
_entity.id
_entity.type
_entity.pdbx_description
1 polymer ?
#
loop_
_entity_poly.entity_id
_entity_poly.type
_entity_poly.pdbx_seq_one_letter_code
_entity_poly.pdbx_strand_id
1 'polypeptide(L)'
;MLNRAGDQCHIEDALDECDIITSGEQMAFREDVKMPVRSLCTKCGSVSSQPVCQACTLLDGLNAGLPQLAVGKSRDRAFFKHSDSASIEKD
;
A
#
# COMPACT_ATOMS: atom_id res chain seq x y z
N MET A 1 -18.39 -5.35 39.39
CA MET A 1 -19.24 -5.28 38.18
C MET A 1 -19.03 -3.91 37.57
N LEU A 2 -18.08 -3.79 36.62
CA LEU A 2 -17.84 -2.52 35.92
C LEU A 2 -18.85 -2.42 34.78
N ASN A 3 -19.83 -1.54 34.97
CA ASN A 3 -20.79 -1.18 33.93
C ASN A 3 -20.06 -0.37 32.87
N ARG A 4 -19.80 -0.98 31.71
CA ARG A 4 -19.38 -0.30 30.48
C ARG A 4 -20.64 0.38 29.91
N ALA A 5 -21.00 1.52 30.49
CA ALA A 5 -22.04 2.38 29.95
C ALA A 5 -21.60 2.88 28.57
N GLY A 6 -22.52 2.78 27.61
CA GLY A 6 -22.26 2.97 26.19
C GLY A 6 -21.66 4.33 25.86
N ASP A 7 -20.70 4.26 24.93
CA ASP A 7 -20.12 5.37 24.20
C ASP A 7 -21.22 6.16 23.46
N GLN A 8 -21.60 7.31 24.02
CA GLN A 8 -22.39 8.32 23.32
C GLN A 8 -21.48 9.53 23.12
N CYS A 9 -20.85 9.65 21.95
CA CYS A 9 -20.14 10.87 21.58
C CYS A 9 -21.18 11.97 21.29
N HIS A 10 -21.19 13.03 22.10
CA HIS A 10 -21.96 14.23 21.86
C HIS A 10 -21.22 15.09 20.82
N ILE A 11 -21.91 15.42 19.72
CA ILE A 11 -21.36 16.04 18.50
C ILE A 11 -21.43 17.56 18.59
N GLU A 12 -20.86 18.17 19.63
CA GLU A 12 -20.73 19.63 19.69
C GLU A 12 -19.33 20.02 20.20
N ASP A 13 -18.53 20.51 19.25
CA ASP A 13 -17.28 21.26 19.37
C ASP A 13 -15.93 20.53 19.58
N ALA A 14 -15.13 20.59 18.50
CA ALA A 14 -13.70 20.96 18.45
C ALA A 14 -12.66 19.87 18.06
N LEU A 15 -12.01 20.13 16.91
CA LEU A 15 -10.76 19.56 16.37
C LEU A 15 -10.88 18.18 15.67
N ASP A 16 -11.05 18.23 14.34
CA ASP A 16 -11.11 17.14 13.33
C ASP A 16 -9.91 16.16 13.34
N GLU A 17 -8.87 16.38 14.15
CA GLU A 17 -7.71 15.50 14.26
C GLU A 17 -7.91 14.35 15.27
N CYS A 18 -8.75 14.54 16.30
CA CYS A 18 -8.95 13.55 17.35
C CYS A 18 -9.82 12.34 16.92
N ASP A 19 -10.63 12.48 15.87
CA ASP A 19 -11.51 11.41 15.41
C ASP A 19 -10.75 10.27 14.71
N ILE A 20 -9.68 10.58 13.97
CA ILE A 20 -8.87 9.57 13.28
C ILE A 20 -8.09 8.71 14.27
N ILE A 21 -7.50 9.35 15.29
CA ILE A 21 -6.72 8.64 16.32
C ILE A 21 -7.64 7.76 17.17
N THR A 22 -8.75 8.31 17.66
CA THR A 22 -9.72 7.59 18.49
C THR A 22 -10.34 6.41 17.72
N SER A 23 -10.70 6.63 16.45
CA SER A 23 -11.17 5.55 15.56
C SER A 23 -10.09 4.48 15.36
N GLY A 24 -8.83 4.88 15.19
CA GLY A 24 -7.66 4.00 15.06
C GLY A 24 -7.43 3.09 16.26
N GLU A 25 -7.55 3.62 17.48
CA GLU A 25 -7.37 2.84 18.72
C GLU A 25 -8.50 1.83 18.95
N GLN A 26 -9.71 2.13 18.46
CA GLN A 26 -10.86 1.24 18.55
C GLN A 26 -10.91 0.18 17.44
N MET A 27 -9.98 0.19 16.48
CA MET A 27 -9.94 -0.80 15.40
C MET A 27 -9.62 -2.20 15.95
N ALA A 28 -10.60 -3.10 15.83
CA ALA A 28 -10.42 -4.51 16.14
C ALA A 28 -10.26 -5.34 14.86
N PHE A 29 -9.28 -6.25 14.86
CA PHE A 29 -9.14 -7.27 13.81
C PHE A 29 -9.98 -8.49 14.16
N ARG A 30 -10.47 -9.21 13.15
CA ARG A 30 -11.15 -10.49 13.36
C ARG A 30 -10.13 -11.53 13.84
N GLU A 31 -10.54 -12.42 14.74
CA GLU A 31 -9.65 -13.42 15.36
C GLU A 31 -9.06 -14.43 14.37
N ASP A 32 -9.70 -14.61 13.21
CA ASP A 32 -9.26 -15.50 12.13
C ASP A 32 -8.18 -14.87 11.22
N VAL A 33 -7.85 -13.59 11.41
CA VAL A 33 -6.85 -12.89 10.59
C VAL A 33 -5.45 -13.19 11.10
N LYS A 34 -4.68 -13.94 10.30
CA LYS A 34 -3.25 -14.16 10.57
C LYS A 34 -2.45 -12.89 10.27
N MET A 35 -1.59 -12.52 11.22
CA MET A 35 -0.68 -11.39 11.03
C MET A 35 0.32 -11.73 9.91
N PRO A 36 0.43 -10.88 8.86
CA PRO A 36 1.32 -11.16 7.75
C PRO A 36 2.78 -11.17 8.20
N VAL A 37 3.57 -12.08 7.63
CA VAL A 37 5.01 -12.15 7.88
C VAL A 37 5.65 -10.88 7.32
N ARG A 38 6.47 -10.21 8.14
CA ARG A 38 7.25 -9.06 7.68
C ARG A 38 8.24 -9.53 6.61
N SER A 39 8.18 -8.94 5.43
CA SER A 39 9.14 -9.16 4.35
C SER A 39 9.91 -7.89 4.03
N LEU A 40 11.10 -8.06 3.44
CA LEU A 40 11.97 -6.99 2.98
C LEU A 40 12.03 -6.99 1.46
N CYS A 41 12.19 -5.80 0.89
CA CYS A 41 12.46 -5.61 -0.52
C CYS A 41 13.82 -6.24 -0.88
N THR A 42 13.86 -7.08 -1.91
CA THR A 42 15.09 -7.76 -2.37
C THR A 42 16.09 -6.81 -3.01
N LYS A 43 15.66 -5.61 -3.45
CA LYS A 43 16.52 -4.59 -4.06
C LYS A 43 17.11 -3.61 -3.04
N CYS A 44 16.28 -3.04 -2.15
CA CYS A 44 16.70 -1.96 -1.25
C CYS A 44 16.63 -2.31 0.25
N GLY A 45 16.11 -3.48 0.61
CA GLY A 45 16.03 -3.92 2.01
C GLY A 45 14.94 -3.25 2.86
N SER A 46 14.13 -2.33 2.32
CA SER A 46 13.02 -1.72 3.06
C SER A 46 11.92 -2.74 3.36
N VAL A 47 11.15 -2.55 4.44
CA VAL A 47 9.94 -3.35 4.70
C VAL A 47 8.97 -3.21 3.51
N SER A 48 8.43 -4.31 3.05
CA SER A 48 7.55 -4.37 1.89
C SER A 48 6.58 -5.54 2.01
N SER A 49 5.36 -5.39 1.49
CA SER A 49 4.39 -6.49 1.34
C SER A 49 4.61 -7.31 0.06
N GLN A 50 5.56 -6.90 -0.79
CA GLN A 50 5.92 -7.55 -2.04
C GLN A 50 7.45 -7.75 -2.11
N PRO A 51 7.96 -8.72 -2.91
CA PRO A 51 9.39 -8.96 -3.05
C PRO A 51 10.20 -7.72 -3.45
N VAL A 52 9.62 -6.84 -4.29
CA VAL A 52 10.19 -5.54 -4.65
C VAL A 52 9.22 -4.46 -4.19
N CYS A 53 9.71 -3.41 -3.51
CA CYS A 53 8.84 -2.35 -3.01
C CYS A 53 8.36 -1.44 -4.15
N GLN A 54 7.22 -0.79 -3.94
CA GLN A 54 6.59 0.09 -4.94
C GLN A 54 7.54 1.23 -5.39
N ALA A 55 8.40 1.72 -4.49
CA ALA A 55 9.41 2.71 -4.84
C ALA A 55 10.45 2.16 -5.84
N CYS A 56 10.96 0.94 -5.63
CA CYS A 56 11.88 0.31 -6.57
C CYS A 56 11.20 0.04 -7.92
N THR A 57 9.95 -0.45 -7.93
CA THR A 57 9.18 -0.63 -9.17
C THR A 57 8.98 0.68 -9.93
N LEU A 58 8.72 1.79 -9.21
CA LEU A 58 8.64 3.12 -9.82
C LEU A 58 9.94 3.55 -10.45
N LEU A 59 11.05 3.42 -9.71
CA LEU A 59 12.37 3.83 -10.18
C LEU A 59 12.80 3.03 -11.42
N ASP A 60 12.54 1.72 -11.45
CA ASP A 60 12.81 0.91 -12.64
C ASP A 60 11.98 1.39 -13.84
N GLY A 61 10.68 1.69 -13.63
CA GLY A 61 9.81 2.21 -14.66
C GLY A 61 10.25 3.57 -15.19
N LEU A 62 10.64 4.50 -14.32
CA LEU A 62 11.17 5.81 -14.71
C LEU A 62 12.47 5.69 -15.51
N ASN A 63 13.40 4.83 -15.07
CA ASN A 63 14.66 4.60 -15.77
C ASN A 63 14.45 3.90 -17.13
N ALA A 64 13.38 3.13 -17.28
CA ALA A 64 12.98 2.51 -18.54
C ALA A 64 12.14 3.43 -19.45
N GLY A 65 11.89 4.69 -19.06
CA GLY A 65 11.06 5.62 -19.81
C GLY A 65 9.55 5.31 -19.77
N LEU A 66 9.11 4.52 -18.79
CA LEU A 66 7.72 4.11 -18.58
C LEU A 66 7.15 4.71 -17.27
N PRO A 67 6.76 5.99 -17.26
CA PRO A 67 6.36 6.70 -16.03
C PRO A 67 5.02 6.25 -15.44
N GLN A 68 4.17 5.54 -16.21
CA GLN A 68 2.81 5.17 -15.78
C GLN A 68 2.74 3.90 -14.92
N LEU A 69 3.86 3.23 -14.62
CA LEU A 69 3.85 1.92 -13.95
C LEU A 69 3.57 1.95 -12.44
N ALA A 70 3.76 3.08 -11.76
CA ALA A 70 3.96 3.03 -10.31
C ALA A 70 2.98 3.81 -9.44
N VAL A 71 2.08 4.60 -10.01
CA VAL A 71 1.06 5.32 -9.26
C VAL A 71 -0.28 5.15 -9.97
N GLY A 72 -0.96 4.04 -9.69
CA GLY A 72 -2.28 3.79 -10.26
C GLY A 72 -2.87 2.46 -9.81
N LYS A 73 -3.66 2.47 -8.73
CA LYS A 73 -4.64 1.41 -8.45
C LYS A 73 -5.91 1.65 -9.29
N SER A 74 -5.80 1.83 -10.61
CA SER A 74 -6.95 1.73 -11.48
C SER A 74 -7.16 0.24 -11.81
N ARG A 75 -8.39 -0.23 -11.59
CA ARG A 75 -8.78 -1.64 -11.83
C ARG A 75 -8.72 -2.02 -13.31
N ASP A 76 -8.47 -1.06 -14.19
CA ASP A 76 -8.15 -1.28 -15.59
C ASP A 76 -6.68 -1.66 -15.73
N ARG A 77 -6.40 -2.96 -15.57
CA ARG A 77 -5.14 -3.54 -16.03
C ARG A 77 -5.12 -3.54 -17.56
N ALA A 78 -4.92 -2.37 -18.16
CA ALA A 78 -4.20 -2.31 -19.42
C ALA A 78 -2.74 -2.69 -19.10
N PHE A 79 -2.50 -4.00 -18.96
CA PHE A 79 -1.20 -4.57 -19.23
C PHE A 79 -0.82 -4.12 -20.65
N PHE A 80 -0.04 -3.05 -20.77
CA PHE A 80 0.70 -2.81 -22.00
C PHE A 80 1.66 -3.99 -22.15
N LYS A 81 1.21 -4.97 -22.95
CA LYS A 81 2.03 -6.08 -23.41
C LYS A 81 3.26 -5.49 -24.11
N HIS A 82 4.41 -6.08 -23.75
CA HIS A 82 5.57 -6.31 -24.62
C HIS A 82 5.75 -5.33 -25.78
N SER A 83 6.75 -4.44 -25.68
CA SER A 83 7.52 -4.09 -26.87
C SER A 83 8.51 -5.23 -27.12
N ASP A 84 8.16 -6.10 -28.07
CA ASP A 84 9.16 -6.91 -28.75
C ASP A 84 10.12 -5.97 -29.50
N SER A 85 11.39 -5.98 -29.09
CA SER A 85 12.53 -5.59 -29.94
C SER A 85 13.86 -5.91 -29.27
N ALA A 86 14.08 -7.19 -28.94
CA ALA A 86 15.44 -7.72 -29.00
C ALA A 86 15.77 -7.93 -30.49
N SER A 87 16.43 -6.96 -31.11
CA SER A 87 17.14 -7.15 -32.38
C SER A 87 18.34 -6.20 -32.39
N ILE A 88 19.37 -6.63 -31.67
CA ILE A 88 20.74 -6.17 -31.92
C ILE A 88 21.57 -7.44 -32.11
N GLU A 89 21.62 -7.90 -33.35
CA GLU A 89 22.77 -8.62 -33.88
C GLU A 89 22.80 -8.38 -35.38
N LYS A 90 23.92 -7.80 -35.86
CA LYS A 90 24.53 -8.02 -37.17
C LYS A 90 25.81 -7.19 -37.24
N ASP A 91 26.91 -7.84 -36.88
CA ASP A 91 28.18 -7.70 -37.60
C ASP A 91 28.08 -8.40 -38.97
#